data_AF-A0AA43FFK9-F1
#
_entry.id   AF-A0AA43FFK9-F1
#
_cell.length_a   1.000
_cell.length_b   1.000
_cell.length_c   1.000
_cell.angle_alpha   90.00
_cell.angle_beta   90.00
_cell.angle_gamma   90.00
#
_symmetry.space_group_name_H-M   'P 1'
#
loop_
_entity.id
_entity.type
_entity.pdbx_description
1 polymer ?
#
loop_
_entity_poly.entity_id
_entity_poly.type
_entity_poly.pdbx_seq_one_letter_code
_entity_poly.pdbx_strand_id
1 'polypeptide(L)'
;MPIFMDIHENLGDATEEDIKNAHQADLAIQDDFGVEFLTFWFNNPDGQAFCLIDAPTTDAVTAAHKKAHGLVPHNIVQVDRPTLSRFMGNWEQNVPDIARLDNQHLDSGLRAIMFTDLVGSTEISTRHGDTRAMEVLARHDQIVRDALAATSGREVKHTGDGIFASFSYVSSAVDCAVQIQRGFGEPTGVDSNEPRVRIGISVGEPVSQHEDLFGAVVNLASRICGHAGPGQILVSSAVRELSVGKPIVFQDRGPIALKGFDDPVRLFEVPLSE
;
A
#
# COMPACT_ATOMS: atom_id res chain seq x y z
N MET A 1 -3.91 9.50 20.92
CA MET A 1 -4.41 10.02 22.21
C MET A 1 -4.71 8.79 23.10
N PRO A 2 -5.40 8.83 24.27
CA PRO A 2 -5.77 7.58 24.94
C PRO A 2 -6.71 6.73 24.07
N ILE A 3 -6.61 5.42 24.22
CA ILE A 3 -7.51 4.47 23.57
C ILE A 3 -8.60 4.07 24.56
N PHE A 4 -9.83 4.03 24.08
CA PHE A 4 -10.98 3.57 24.82
C PHE A 4 -11.63 2.39 24.10
N MET A 5 -12.11 1.44 24.89
CA MET A 5 -13.08 0.45 24.45
C MET A 5 -14.40 0.83 25.08
N ASP A 6 -15.39 1.10 24.25
CA ASP A 6 -16.75 1.22 24.75
C ASP A 6 -17.53 -0.08 24.58
N ILE A 7 -18.61 -0.19 25.35
CA ILE A 7 -19.42 -1.39 25.43
C ILE A 7 -20.87 -0.97 25.39
N HIS A 8 -21.58 -1.46 24.37
CA HIS A 8 -23.02 -1.40 24.25
C HIS A 8 -23.59 -2.75 24.63
N GLU A 9 -24.54 -2.76 25.56
CA GLU A 9 -25.21 -3.98 26.02
C GLU A 9 -26.70 -3.89 25.69
N ASN A 10 -27.39 -5.03 25.79
CA ASN A 10 -28.85 -5.12 25.60
C ASN A 10 -29.33 -4.63 24.23
N LEU A 11 -28.56 -4.92 23.17
CA LEU A 11 -28.90 -4.50 21.80
C LEU A 11 -30.06 -5.30 21.16
N GLY A 12 -30.67 -6.22 21.91
CA GLY A 12 -31.86 -6.96 21.48
C GLY A 12 -31.61 -7.78 20.22
N ASP A 13 -32.50 -7.64 19.24
CA ASP A 13 -32.41 -8.33 17.95
C ASP A 13 -31.50 -7.62 16.92
N ALA A 14 -30.61 -6.74 17.38
CA ALA A 14 -29.67 -6.05 16.49
C ALA A 14 -28.84 -7.05 15.68
N THR A 15 -28.69 -6.77 14.40
CA THR A 15 -27.86 -7.57 13.50
C THR A 15 -26.46 -7.00 13.40
N GLU A 16 -25.51 -7.81 12.90
CA GLU A 16 -24.16 -7.31 12.58
C GLU A 16 -24.21 -6.15 11.57
N GLU A 17 -25.18 -6.15 10.66
CA GLU A 17 -25.41 -5.07 9.69
C GLU A 17 -25.86 -3.78 10.38
N ASP A 18 -26.72 -3.86 11.41
CA ASP A 18 -27.14 -2.71 12.20
C ASP A 18 -25.95 -2.07 12.93
N ILE A 19 -25.07 -2.89 13.53
CA ILE A 19 -23.87 -2.39 14.21
C ILE A 19 -22.88 -1.78 13.22
N LYS A 20 -22.71 -2.40 12.06
CA LYS A 20 -21.88 -1.84 10.98
C LYS A 20 -22.41 -0.48 10.54
N ASN A 21 -23.72 -0.34 10.36
CA ASN A 21 -24.34 0.93 9.96
C ASN A 21 -24.19 2.02 11.03
N ALA A 22 -24.32 1.65 12.32
CA ALA A 22 -24.06 2.58 13.42
C ALA A 22 -22.60 3.06 13.41
N HIS A 23 -21.64 2.15 13.27
CA HIS A 23 -20.22 2.49 13.18
C HIS A 23 -19.88 3.38 11.97
N GLN A 24 -20.53 3.17 10.83
CA GLN A 24 -20.38 4.07 9.67
C GLN A 24 -20.93 5.47 9.94
N ALA A 25 -22.02 5.59 10.70
CA ALA A 25 -22.55 6.89 11.11
C ALA A 25 -21.60 7.61 12.07
N ASP A 26 -20.90 6.88 12.95
CA ASP A 26 -19.87 7.42 13.84
C ASP A 26 -18.67 7.97 13.06
N LEU A 27 -18.14 7.18 12.11
CA LEU A 27 -17.03 7.58 11.24
C LEU A 27 -17.34 8.87 10.46
N ALA A 28 -18.59 9.05 10.02
CA ALA A 28 -19.00 10.22 9.24
C ALA A 28 -18.93 11.56 9.99
N ILE A 29 -18.87 11.54 11.33
CA ILE A 29 -18.89 12.74 12.17
C ILE A 29 -17.68 12.85 13.12
N GLN A 30 -16.74 11.90 13.06
CA GLN A 30 -15.69 11.74 14.06
C GLN A 30 -14.79 12.99 14.19
N ASP A 31 -14.53 13.67 13.07
CA ASP A 31 -13.70 14.89 13.01
C ASP A 31 -14.31 16.04 13.82
N ASP A 32 -15.65 16.11 13.94
CA ASP A 32 -16.35 17.15 14.71
C ASP A 32 -16.01 17.09 16.21
N PHE A 33 -15.58 15.92 16.70
CA PHE A 33 -15.31 15.65 18.11
C PHE A 33 -13.84 15.37 18.39
N GLY A 34 -12.99 15.35 17.36
CA GLY A 34 -11.59 14.96 17.47
C GLY A 34 -11.42 13.52 17.98
N VAL A 35 -12.34 12.63 17.60
CA VAL A 35 -12.27 11.19 17.90
C VAL A 35 -11.95 10.43 16.62
N GLU A 36 -11.37 9.25 16.76
CA GLU A 36 -11.10 8.34 15.65
C GLU A 36 -11.64 6.96 16.01
N PHE A 37 -12.70 6.54 15.33
CA PHE A 37 -13.26 5.21 15.49
C PHE A 37 -12.43 4.20 14.70
N LEU A 38 -11.80 3.26 15.40
CA LEU A 38 -10.77 2.40 14.82
C LEU A 38 -11.36 1.10 14.27
N THR A 39 -12.23 0.44 15.03
CA THR A 39 -12.90 -0.80 14.65
C THR A 39 -14.04 -1.13 15.61
N PHE A 40 -14.85 -2.14 15.28
CA PHE A 40 -15.95 -2.62 16.12
C PHE A 40 -16.03 -4.15 16.13
N TRP A 41 -16.68 -4.69 17.18
CA TRP A 41 -17.08 -6.10 17.27
C TRP A 41 -18.52 -6.21 17.71
N PHE A 42 -19.20 -7.24 17.23
CA PHE A 42 -20.54 -7.60 17.68
C PHE A 42 -20.57 -9.04 18.19
N ASN A 43 -20.91 -9.20 19.46
CA ASN A 43 -21.18 -10.48 20.09
C ASN A 43 -22.69 -10.73 20.03
N ASN A 44 -23.14 -11.31 18.91
CA ASN A 44 -24.56 -11.57 18.63
C ASN A 44 -25.26 -12.42 19.73
N PRO A 45 -24.68 -13.54 20.24
CA PRO A 45 -25.28 -14.31 21.32
C PRO A 45 -25.66 -13.52 22.59
N ASP A 46 -24.86 -12.51 22.94
CA ASP A 46 -25.05 -11.73 24.17
C ASP A 46 -25.62 -10.32 23.91
N GLY A 47 -25.90 -9.98 22.64
CA GLY A 47 -26.41 -8.66 22.24
C GLY A 47 -25.48 -7.52 22.66
N GLN A 48 -24.16 -7.73 22.56
CA GLN A 48 -23.14 -6.75 22.95
C GLN A 48 -22.37 -6.25 21.73
N ALA A 49 -22.14 -4.95 21.64
CA ALA A 49 -21.23 -4.35 20.68
C ALA A 49 -20.11 -3.60 21.40
N PHE A 50 -18.95 -3.55 20.75
CA PHE A 50 -17.74 -2.96 21.29
C PHE A 50 -17.13 -2.08 20.21
N CYS A 51 -16.79 -0.84 20.51
CA CYS A 51 -16.00 0.01 19.61
C CYS A 51 -14.66 0.36 20.26
N LEU A 52 -13.61 0.29 19.46
CA LEU A 52 -12.28 0.76 19.83
C LEU A 52 -12.08 2.17 19.27
N ILE A 53 -11.77 3.14 20.12
CA ILE A 53 -11.70 4.55 19.75
C ILE A 53 -10.41 5.20 20.27
N ASP A 54 -9.71 5.97 19.43
CA ASP A 54 -8.71 6.95 19.88
C ASP A 54 -9.40 8.30 20.11
N ALA A 55 -9.42 8.78 21.34
CA ALA A 55 -10.19 9.97 21.70
C ALA A 55 -9.48 10.80 22.79
N PRO A 56 -9.76 12.11 22.90
CA PRO A 56 -9.23 12.94 23.97
C PRO A 56 -9.86 12.59 25.32
N THR A 57 -11.16 12.27 25.36
CA THR A 57 -11.95 11.98 26.57
C THR A 57 -13.10 11.01 26.28
N THR A 58 -13.62 10.38 27.33
CA THR A 58 -14.86 9.55 27.27
C THR A 58 -16.10 10.37 26.92
N ASP A 59 -16.11 11.66 27.28
CA ASP A 59 -17.21 12.58 26.94
C ASP A 59 -17.26 12.85 25.43
N ALA A 60 -16.10 12.93 24.76
CA ALA A 60 -16.02 13.07 23.31
C ALA A 60 -16.59 11.84 22.59
N VAL A 61 -16.24 10.64 23.06
CA VAL A 61 -16.80 9.36 22.57
C VAL A 61 -18.33 9.35 22.71
N THR A 62 -18.83 9.69 23.90
CA THR A 62 -20.27 9.71 24.18
C THR A 62 -21.02 10.74 23.32
N ALA A 63 -20.43 11.93 23.14
CA ALA A 63 -21.01 13.00 22.33
C ALA A 63 -21.08 12.63 20.85
N ALA A 64 -20.04 11.95 20.34
CA ALA A 64 -20.01 11.43 18.97
C ALA A 64 -21.15 10.43 18.75
N HIS A 65 -21.21 9.32 19.50
CA HIS A 65 -22.28 8.32 19.36
C HIS A 65 -23.70 8.91 19.49
N LYS A 66 -23.88 9.80 20.47
CA LYS A 66 -25.17 10.47 20.67
C LYS A 66 -25.59 11.32 19.46
N LYS A 67 -24.65 11.95 18.77
CA LYS A 67 -24.94 12.73 17.56
C LYS A 67 -25.10 11.83 16.33
N ALA A 68 -24.31 10.77 16.22
CA ALA A 68 -24.33 9.86 15.07
C ALA A 68 -25.65 9.10 14.95
N HIS A 69 -26.04 8.41 16.02
CA HIS A 69 -27.20 7.51 16.00
C HIS A 69 -28.01 7.53 17.30
N GLY A 70 -27.62 8.34 18.29
CA GLY A 70 -28.39 8.56 19.51
C GLY A 70 -28.27 7.45 20.57
N LEU A 71 -27.55 6.36 20.27
CA LEU A 71 -27.19 5.36 21.28
C LEU A 71 -25.94 5.87 22.00
N VAL A 72 -25.83 5.56 23.29
CA VAL A 72 -24.64 5.86 24.08
C VAL A 72 -24.13 4.56 24.69
N PRO A 73 -22.81 4.39 24.84
CA PRO A 73 -22.26 3.19 25.44
C PRO A 73 -22.65 3.08 26.90
N HIS A 74 -22.82 1.84 27.37
CA HIS A 74 -23.11 1.52 28.77
C HIS A 74 -21.85 1.65 29.64
N ASN A 75 -20.70 1.35 29.05
CA ASN A 75 -19.41 1.44 29.71
C ASN A 75 -18.34 1.93 28.73
N ILE A 76 -17.38 2.71 29.21
CA ILE A 76 -16.21 3.12 28.45
C ILE A 76 -14.98 2.87 29.34
N VAL A 77 -14.12 1.95 28.90
CA VAL A 77 -12.89 1.62 29.61
C VAL A 77 -11.69 2.12 28.83
N GLN A 78 -10.79 2.83 29.50
CA GLN A 78 -9.51 3.16 28.89
C GLN A 78 -8.69 1.89 28.77
N VAL A 79 -8.16 1.63 27.58
CA VAL A 79 -7.33 0.46 27.31
C VAL A 79 -5.87 0.88 27.20
N ASP A 80 -5.02 0.12 27.88
CA ASP A 80 -3.56 0.23 27.74
C ASP A 80 -3.12 -0.31 26.38
N ARG A 81 -2.45 0.52 25.56
CA ARG A 81 -2.01 0.17 24.21
C ARG A 81 -1.12 -1.09 24.17
N PRO A 82 -0.06 -1.21 25.00
CA PRO A 82 0.74 -2.45 25.07
C PRO A 82 -0.10 -3.70 25.32
N THR A 83 -1.10 -3.62 26.19
CA THR A 83 -2.00 -4.72 26.50
C THR A 83 -2.89 -5.05 25.30
N LEU A 84 -3.48 -4.03 24.68
CA LEU A 84 -4.29 -4.16 23.47
C LEU A 84 -3.51 -4.84 22.33
N SER A 85 -2.29 -4.39 22.07
CA SER A 85 -1.41 -4.99 21.05
C SER A 85 -1.03 -6.44 21.35
N ARG A 86 -0.90 -6.82 22.63
CA ARG A 86 -0.64 -8.22 23.01
C ARG A 86 -1.81 -9.15 22.73
N PHE A 87 -3.04 -8.69 22.91
CA PHE A 87 -4.24 -9.51 22.71
C PHE A 87 -4.72 -9.49 21.26
N MET A 88 -4.63 -8.34 20.60
CA MET A 88 -5.19 -8.12 19.26
C MET A 88 -4.17 -8.16 18.13
N GLY A 89 -2.88 -8.24 18.44
CA GLY A 89 -1.81 -8.14 17.44
C GLY A 89 -1.67 -6.71 16.91
N ASN A 90 -1.29 -6.55 15.65
CA ASN A 90 -1.06 -5.24 15.02
C ASN A 90 -2.38 -4.56 14.61
N TRP A 91 -3.22 -4.20 15.59
CA TRP A 91 -4.51 -3.55 15.37
C TRP A 91 -4.41 -2.10 14.86
N GLU A 92 -3.26 -1.44 15.05
CA GLU A 92 -2.97 -0.10 14.50
C GLU A 92 -2.81 -0.14 12.97
N GLN A 93 -2.71 -1.33 12.37
CA GLN A 93 -2.52 -1.52 10.93
C GLN A 93 -3.85 -1.84 10.24
N ASN A 94 -4.82 -0.93 10.33
CA ASN A 94 -5.90 -0.83 9.32
C ASN A 94 -5.36 -0.10 8.08
N VAL A 95 -4.21 -0.52 7.59
CA VAL A 95 -3.81 -0.37 6.20
C VAL A 95 -4.40 -1.60 5.51
N PRO A 96 -4.99 -1.52 4.31
CA PRO A 96 -5.36 -2.73 3.57
C PRO A 96 -4.10 -3.51 3.23
N ASP A 97 -3.66 -4.36 4.15
CA ASP A 97 -2.58 -5.31 3.93
C ASP A 97 -2.89 -6.62 4.67
N ILE A 98 -3.27 -7.62 3.87
CA ILE A 98 -3.05 -9.06 4.06
C ILE A 98 -4.23 -9.93 4.52
N ALA A 99 -5.39 -9.39 4.91
CA ALA A 99 -6.61 -10.23 4.97
C ALA A 99 -7.90 -9.41 5.05
N ARG A 100 -8.45 -9.04 3.88
CA ARG A 100 -9.90 -8.98 3.52
C ARG A 100 -10.11 -7.99 2.38
N LEU A 101 -10.17 -8.51 1.16
CA LEU A 101 -10.86 -7.83 0.07
C LEU A 101 -12.36 -8.08 0.29
N ASP A 102 -13.00 -7.19 1.04
CA ASP A 102 -14.45 -7.01 1.22
C ASP A 102 -15.32 -8.27 1.07
N ASN A 103 -15.67 -8.93 2.18
CA ASN A 103 -16.61 -10.06 2.41
C ASN A 103 -16.85 -11.17 1.35
N GLN A 104 -16.11 -11.22 0.23
CA GLN A 104 -16.28 -12.21 -0.84
C GLN A 104 -14.97 -12.58 -1.56
N HIS A 105 -13.85 -11.87 -1.35
CA HIS A 105 -12.55 -12.23 -1.94
C HIS A 105 -11.51 -12.59 -0.88
N LEU A 106 -11.04 -13.83 -0.91
CA LEU A 106 -9.89 -14.30 -0.13
C LEU A 106 -8.63 -13.58 -0.62
N ASP A 107 -7.84 -13.06 0.32
CA ASP A 107 -6.50 -12.58 0.00
C ASP A 107 -5.60 -13.79 -0.27
N SER A 108 -5.13 -13.90 -1.51
CA SER A 108 -4.27 -15.01 -1.92
C SER A 108 -2.85 -14.95 -1.31
N GLY A 109 -2.47 -13.84 -0.68
CA GLY A 109 -1.08 -13.60 -0.24
C GLY A 109 -0.12 -13.29 -1.39
N LEU A 110 -0.56 -13.45 -2.64
CA LEU A 110 0.21 -13.07 -3.82
C LEU A 110 0.28 -11.55 -3.95
N ARG A 111 1.48 -11.03 -4.22
CA ARG A 111 1.73 -9.60 -4.48
C ARG A 111 2.62 -9.43 -5.69
N ALA A 112 2.30 -8.45 -6.53
CA ALA A 112 3.26 -7.88 -7.44
C ALA A 112 4.09 -6.84 -6.69
N ILE A 113 5.41 -6.97 -6.76
CA ILE A 113 6.38 -6.11 -6.11
C ILE A 113 7.07 -5.28 -7.17
N MET A 114 7.04 -3.96 -7.00
CA MET A 114 7.65 -2.99 -7.90
C MET A 114 8.73 -2.20 -7.14
N PHE A 115 9.89 -2.05 -7.79
CA PHE A 115 10.90 -1.08 -7.39
C PHE A 115 11.07 -0.06 -8.51
N THR A 116 11.12 1.22 -8.14
CA THR A 116 11.58 2.32 -8.99
C THR A 116 12.94 2.79 -8.51
N ASP A 117 13.75 3.35 -9.42
CA ASP A 117 15.03 3.96 -9.09
C ASP A 117 15.37 5.04 -10.11
N LEU A 118 15.78 6.20 -9.61
CA LEU A 118 16.12 7.40 -10.37
C LEU A 118 17.54 7.28 -10.94
N VAL A 119 17.63 7.20 -12.26
CA VAL A 119 18.91 7.10 -12.96
C VAL A 119 19.72 8.38 -12.77
N GLY A 120 20.99 8.20 -12.39
CA GLY A 120 21.94 9.31 -12.27
C GLY A 120 21.72 10.20 -11.05
N SER A 121 20.91 9.79 -10.07
CA SER A 121 20.63 10.53 -8.82
C SER A 121 21.91 11.08 -8.17
N THR A 122 22.93 10.23 -8.01
CA THR A 122 24.22 10.59 -7.40
C THR A 122 25.03 11.58 -8.24
N GLU A 123 24.97 11.45 -9.57
CA GLU A 123 25.63 12.37 -10.50
C GLU A 123 24.96 13.75 -10.49
N ILE A 124 23.64 13.79 -10.38
CA ILE A 124 22.86 15.02 -10.25
C ILE A 124 23.28 15.76 -8.97
N SER A 125 23.34 15.08 -7.82
CA SER A 125 23.80 15.70 -6.56
C SER A 125 25.23 16.23 -6.68
N THR A 126 26.13 15.46 -7.29
CA THR A 126 27.55 15.84 -7.41
C THR A 126 27.76 17.03 -8.37
N ARG A 127 27.03 17.08 -9.48
CA ARG A 127 27.23 18.08 -10.55
C ARG A 127 26.38 19.34 -10.36
N HIS A 128 25.19 19.20 -9.79
CA HIS A 128 24.19 20.28 -9.71
C HIS A 128 23.83 20.68 -8.27
N GLY A 129 24.40 20.00 -7.26
CA GLY A 129 24.19 20.29 -5.84
C GLY A 129 22.88 19.74 -5.29
N ASP A 130 22.79 19.72 -3.95
CA ASP A 130 21.70 19.06 -3.22
C ASP A 130 20.33 19.67 -3.52
N THR A 131 20.23 20.99 -3.71
CA THR A 131 18.95 21.65 -4.04
C THR A 131 18.33 21.08 -5.31
N ARG A 132 19.13 20.94 -6.37
CA ARG A 132 18.64 20.42 -7.65
C ARG A 132 18.31 18.94 -7.57
N ALA A 133 19.11 18.17 -6.82
CA ALA A 133 18.83 16.76 -6.57
C ALA A 133 17.50 16.57 -5.82
N MET A 134 17.23 17.40 -4.81
CA MET A 134 15.97 17.37 -4.06
C MET A 134 14.76 17.75 -4.91
N GLU A 135 14.87 18.74 -5.80
CA GLU A 135 13.80 19.07 -6.75
C GLU A 135 13.48 17.90 -7.69
N VAL A 136 14.52 17.23 -8.20
CA VAL A 136 14.36 16.07 -9.08
C VAL A 136 13.73 14.90 -8.33
N LEU A 137 14.17 14.63 -7.10
CA LEU A 137 13.59 13.59 -6.26
C LEU A 137 12.13 13.89 -5.91
N ALA A 138 11.80 15.14 -5.59
CA ALA A 138 10.41 15.54 -5.33
C ALA A 138 9.51 15.35 -6.57
N ARG A 139 10.02 15.68 -7.78
CA ARG A 139 9.30 15.40 -9.03
C ARG A 139 9.11 13.90 -9.24
N HIS A 140 10.14 13.10 -8.96
CA HIS A 140 10.04 11.64 -9.01
C HIS A 140 8.96 11.10 -8.10
N ASP A 141 9.02 11.48 -6.83
CA ASP A 141 8.07 11.03 -5.81
C ASP A 141 6.64 11.38 -6.15
N GLN A 142 6.41 12.60 -6.67
CA GLN A 142 5.08 13.02 -7.08
C GLN A 142 4.54 12.15 -8.21
N ILE A 143 5.32 11.94 -9.28
CA ILE A 143 4.91 11.12 -10.43
C ILE A 143 4.59 9.69 -10.00
N VAL A 144 5.43 9.10 -9.15
CA VAL A 144 5.23 7.72 -8.68
C VAL A 144 4.01 7.62 -7.78
N ARG A 145 3.81 8.53 -6.82
CA ARG A 145 2.65 8.52 -5.93
C ARG A 145 1.33 8.73 -6.68
N ASP A 146 1.31 9.61 -7.68
CA ASP A 146 0.14 9.81 -8.54
C ASP A 146 -0.23 8.54 -9.31
N ALA A 147 0.77 7.86 -9.89
CA ALA A 147 0.56 6.60 -10.60
C ALA A 147 0.13 5.46 -9.66
N LEU A 148 0.67 5.40 -8.43
CA LEU A 148 0.25 4.43 -7.42
C LEU A 148 -1.20 4.63 -7.02
N ALA A 149 -1.61 5.88 -6.75
CA ALA A 149 -3.00 6.21 -6.42
C ALA A 149 -3.96 5.83 -7.57
N ALA A 150 -3.59 6.12 -8.82
CA ALA A 150 -4.41 5.83 -10.00
C ALA A 150 -4.57 4.33 -10.30
N THR A 151 -3.68 3.48 -9.79
CA THR A 151 -3.63 2.04 -10.11
C THR A 151 -3.82 1.14 -8.90
N SER A 152 -4.21 1.71 -7.76
CA SER A 152 -4.40 1.00 -6.49
C SER A 152 -3.13 0.30 -6.00
N GLY A 153 -1.98 0.96 -6.18
CA GLY A 153 -0.69 0.54 -5.63
C GLY A 153 -0.47 1.07 -4.21
N ARG A 154 0.23 0.28 -3.39
CA ARG A 154 0.65 0.67 -2.04
C ARG A 154 2.14 0.95 -2.02
N GLU A 155 2.52 2.19 -1.68
CA GLU A 155 3.90 2.51 -1.31
C GLU A 155 4.23 1.75 0.00
N VAL A 156 5.23 0.89 -0.04
CA VAL A 156 5.75 0.16 1.14
C VAL A 156 6.76 1.05 1.85
N LYS A 157 7.73 1.59 1.10
CA LYS A 157 8.69 2.57 1.60
C LYS A 157 9.47 3.25 0.48
N HIS A 158 10.02 4.41 0.81
CA HIS A 158 11.01 5.12 -0.01
C HIS A 158 12.43 4.55 0.22
N THR A 159 13.21 4.37 -0.85
CA THR A 159 14.56 3.76 -0.80
C THR A 159 15.72 4.75 -0.94
N GLY A 160 15.42 6.05 -1.04
CA GLY A 160 16.40 7.14 -1.12
C GLY A 160 16.35 7.86 -2.47
N ASP A 161 16.46 7.12 -3.56
CA ASP A 161 16.31 7.60 -4.94
C ASP A 161 15.28 6.77 -5.72
N GLY A 162 14.38 6.10 -5.00
CA GLY A 162 13.43 5.15 -5.55
C GLY A 162 12.33 4.82 -4.56
N ILE A 163 11.34 4.07 -5.03
CA ILE A 163 10.18 3.65 -4.24
C ILE A 163 10.01 2.14 -4.38
N PHE A 164 9.79 1.48 -3.23
CA PHE A 164 9.28 0.12 -3.16
C PHE A 164 7.76 0.19 -3.00
N ALA A 165 7.03 -0.35 -3.97
CA ALA A 165 5.59 -0.50 -3.94
C ALA A 165 5.12 -1.96 -4.10
N SER A 166 3.87 -2.22 -3.71
CA SER A 166 3.20 -3.52 -3.83
C SER A 166 1.78 -3.38 -4.39
N PHE A 167 1.31 -4.43 -5.06
CA PHE A 167 -0.03 -4.49 -5.67
C PHE A 167 -0.64 -5.88 -5.50
N SER A 168 -1.97 -5.92 -5.34
CA SER A 168 -2.73 -7.19 -5.34
C SER A 168 -2.89 -7.80 -6.73
N TYR A 169 -2.79 -6.99 -7.78
CA TYR A 169 -2.95 -7.42 -9.16
C TYR A 169 -1.72 -7.08 -10.00
N VAL A 170 -1.29 -8.06 -10.81
CA VAL A 170 -0.12 -7.91 -11.70
C VAL A 170 -0.35 -6.86 -12.78
N SER A 171 -1.56 -6.79 -13.36
CA SER A 171 -1.88 -5.79 -14.37
C SER A 171 -1.77 -4.37 -13.80
N SER A 172 -2.23 -4.14 -12.57
CA SER A 172 -2.12 -2.84 -11.90
C SER A 172 -0.67 -2.38 -11.75
N ALA A 173 0.24 -3.29 -11.39
CA ALA A 173 1.66 -2.97 -11.28
C ALA A 173 2.28 -2.58 -12.64
N VAL A 174 1.91 -3.29 -13.71
CA VAL A 174 2.39 -2.96 -15.06
C VAL A 174 1.81 -1.64 -15.56
N ASP A 175 0.51 -1.42 -15.38
CA ASP A 175 -0.15 -0.17 -15.74
C ASP A 175 0.46 1.02 -14.97
N CYS A 176 0.76 0.84 -13.69
CA CYS A 176 1.45 1.82 -12.86
C CYS A 176 2.83 2.15 -13.44
N ALA A 177 3.63 1.14 -13.75
CA ALA A 177 4.96 1.33 -14.32
C ALA A 177 4.92 2.08 -15.66
N VAL A 178 3.95 1.78 -16.52
CA VAL A 178 3.74 2.50 -17.78
C VAL A 178 3.34 3.95 -17.53
N GLN A 179 2.45 4.21 -16.57
CA GLN A 179 2.06 5.58 -16.20
C GLN A 179 3.24 6.37 -15.62
N ILE A 180 4.08 5.76 -14.78
CA ILE A 180 5.30 6.38 -14.26
C ILE A 180 6.20 6.79 -15.41
N GLN A 181 6.53 5.88 -16.33
CA GLN A 181 7.39 6.21 -17.47
C GLN A 181 6.80 7.32 -18.34
N ARG A 182 5.49 7.30 -18.58
CA ARG A 182 4.79 8.38 -19.32
C ARG A 182 4.82 9.72 -18.59
N GLY A 183 4.75 9.73 -17.26
CA GLY A 183 4.86 10.94 -16.44
C GLY A 183 6.23 11.61 -16.52
N PHE A 184 7.29 10.83 -16.77
CA PHE A 184 8.63 11.34 -17.07
C PHE A 184 8.83 11.78 -18.52
N GLY A 185 7.88 11.47 -19.42
CA GLY A 185 7.91 11.85 -20.83
C GLY A 185 8.73 10.92 -21.73
N GLU A 186 8.58 11.09 -23.04
CA GLU A 186 9.41 10.39 -24.03
C GLU A 186 10.83 10.98 -24.10
N PRO A 187 11.84 10.20 -24.54
CA PRO A 187 13.17 10.74 -24.85
C PRO A 187 13.11 11.76 -25.98
N THR A 188 12.92 13.04 -25.64
CA THR A 188 13.04 14.13 -26.61
C THR A 188 14.52 14.48 -26.82
N GLY A 189 15.17 13.78 -27.74
CA GLY A 189 16.45 14.19 -28.33
C GLY A 189 17.72 13.82 -27.56
N VAL A 190 18.86 14.11 -28.20
CA VAL A 190 20.22 13.68 -27.82
C VAL A 190 20.76 14.40 -26.56
N ASP A 191 20.06 15.43 -26.09
CA ASP A 191 20.41 16.26 -24.93
C ASP A 191 19.28 16.35 -23.87
N SER A 192 18.45 15.29 -23.71
CA SER A 192 17.47 15.28 -22.62
C SER A 192 18.18 15.03 -21.28
N ASN A 193 18.64 16.10 -20.62
CA ASN A 193 19.15 16.08 -19.24
C ASN A 193 18.02 15.84 -18.20
N GLU A 194 16.89 15.26 -18.66
CA GLU A 194 15.74 14.97 -17.82
C GLU A 194 15.95 13.63 -17.10
N PRO A 195 15.66 13.60 -15.78
CA PRO A 195 15.79 12.40 -14.98
C PRO A 195 14.93 11.26 -15.54
N ARG A 196 15.49 10.05 -15.54
CA ARG A 196 14.81 8.84 -15.99
C ARG A 196 14.67 7.87 -14.84
N VAL A 197 13.64 7.03 -14.91
CA VAL A 197 13.41 5.99 -13.91
C VAL A 197 13.58 4.64 -14.55
N ARG A 198 14.25 3.73 -13.84
CA ARG A 198 14.25 2.31 -14.16
C ARG A 198 13.28 1.59 -13.22
N ILE A 199 12.56 0.61 -13.75
CA ILE A 199 11.50 -0.08 -13.02
C ILE A 199 11.72 -1.59 -13.12
N GLY A 200 11.62 -2.27 -11.97
CA GLY A 200 11.65 -3.73 -11.90
C GLY A 200 10.42 -4.27 -11.19
N ILE A 201 9.77 -5.27 -11.80
CA ILE A 201 8.58 -5.91 -11.25
C ILE A 201 8.80 -7.42 -11.11
N SER A 202 8.40 -7.99 -9.98
CA SER A 202 8.22 -9.44 -9.86
C SER A 202 6.93 -9.74 -9.10
N VAL A 203 6.53 -11.01 -9.03
CA VAL A 203 5.29 -11.43 -8.37
C VAL A 203 5.52 -12.75 -7.64
N GLY A 204 4.89 -12.90 -6.48
CA GLY A 204 5.06 -14.04 -5.58
C GLY A 204 4.43 -13.76 -4.21
N GLU A 205 4.77 -14.58 -3.23
CA GLU A 205 4.26 -14.50 -1.86
C GLU A 205 5.34 -13.88 -0.94
N PRO A 206 5.34 -12.56 -0.69
CA PRO A 206 6.26 -11.95 0.25
C PRO A 206 5.89 -12.30 1.70
N VAL A 207 6.87 -12.24 2.60
CA VAL A 207 6.64 -12.26 4.04
C VAL A 207 6.38 -10.84 4.51
N SER A 208 5.26 -10.61 5.19
CA SER A 208 4.95 -9.30 5.79
C SER A 208 5.40 -9.24 7.24
N GLN A 209 6.01 -8.11 7.62
CA GLN A 209 6.40 -7.82 8.98
C GLN A 209 6.44 -6.30 9.21
N HIS A 210 5.67 -5.79 10.18
CA HIS A 210 5.62 -4.37 10.55
C HIS A 210 5.43 -3.42 9.35
N GLU A 211 4.42 -3.67 8.51
CA GLU A 211 4.12 -2.92 7.27
C GLU A 211 5.17 -3.04 6.15
N ASP A 212 6.25 -3.76 6.37
CA ASP A 212 7.30 -4.00 5.38
C ASP A 212 7.14 -5.40 4.77
N LEU A 213 7.76 -5.59 3.60
CA LEU A 213 7.66 -6.82 2.82
C LEU A 213 9.06 -7.38 2.54
N PHE A 214 9.21 -8.68 2.73
CA PHE A 214 10.48 -9.39 2.61
C PHE A 214 10.36 -10.67 1.78
N GLY A 215 11.50 -11.25 1.45
CA GLY A 215 11.60 -12.56 0.82
C GLY A 215 12.16 -12.52 -0.60
N ALA A 216 12.21 -13.71 -1.22
CA ALA A 216 12.85 -13.90 -2.51
C ALA A 216 12.22 -13.05 -3.62
N VAL A 217 10.89 -12.85 -3.60
CA VAL A 217 10.17 -11.99 -4.56
C VAL A 217 10.59 -10.53 -4.45
N VAL A 218 10.74 -10.00 -3.24
CA VAL A 218 11.18 -8.61 -3.02
C VAL A 218 12.61 -8.43 -3.50
N ASN A 219 13.49 -9.38 -3.16
CA ASN A 219 14.88 -9.38 -3.63
C ASN A 219 14.94 -9.46 -5.16
N LEU A 220 14.11 -10.28 -5.79
CA LEU A 220 14.06 -10.43 -7.24
C LEU A 220 13.66 -9.11 -7.90
N ALA A 221 12.56 -8.48 -7.49
CA ALA A 221 12.12 -7.19 -8.05
C ALA A 221 13.20 -6.11 -7.92
N SER A 222 13.86 -6.01 -6.76
CA SER A 222 14.99 -5.09 -6.56
C SER A 222 16.15 -5.36 -7.52
N ARG A 223 16.51 -6.63 -7.76
CA ARG A 223 17.57 -7.00 -8.71
C ARG A 223 17.17 -6.75 -10.17
N ILE A 224 15.92 -6.97 -10.52
CA ILE A 224 15.38 -6.64 -11.85
C ILE A 224 15.47 -5.13 -12.07
N CYS A 225 15.04 -4.32 -11.10
CA CYS A 225 15.13 -2.87 -11.17
C CYS A 225 16.59 -2.40 -11.33
N GLY A 226 17.50 -2.96 -10.54
CA GLY A 226 18.94 -2.65 -10.65
C GLY A 226 19.57 -3.05 -11.99
N HIS A 227 18.99 -4.01 -12.72
CA HIS A 227 19.43 -4.40 -14.06
C HIS A 227 18.78 -3.56 -15.17
N ALA A 228 17.61 -2.97 -14.92
CA ALA A 228 16.89 -2.18 -15.91
C ALA A 228 17.68 -0.90 -16.28
N GLY A 229 17.67 -0.59 -17.57
CA GLY A 229 18.23 0.63 -18.13
C GLY A 229 17.33 1.86 -17.92
N PRO A 230 17.81 3.06 -18.29
CA PRO A 230 17.04 4.29 -18.15
C PRO A 230 15.76 4.28 -18.96
N GLY A 231 14.61 4.49 -18.30
CA GLY A 231 13.30 4.45 -18.93
C GLY A 231 12.76 3.04 -19.22
N GLN A 232 13.46 2.01 -18.75
CA GLN A 232 13.09 0.61 -19.01
C GLN A 232 12.19 0.06 -17.89
N ILE A 233 11.21 -0.74 -18.29
CA ILE A 233 10.39 -1.56 -17.39
C ILE A 233 10.76 -3.02 -17.63
N LEU A 234 11.41 -3.66 -16.65
CA LEU A 234 11.70 -5.08 -16.69
C LEU A 234 10.84 -5.85 -15.69
N VAL A 235 10.42 -7.05 -16.09
CA VAL A 235 9.57 -7.92 -15.28
C VAL A 235 10.04 -9.37 -15.29
N SER A 236 9.71 -10.13 -14.24
CA SER A 236 9.97 -11.57 -14.19
C SER A 236 9.00 -12.37 -15.08
N SER A 237 9.33 -13.62 -15.42
CA SER A 237 8.46 -14.53 -16.18
C SER A 237 7.05 -14.67 -15.57
N ALA A 238 6.95 -14.73 -14.24
CA ALA A 238 5.69 -14.89 -13.54
C ALA A 238 4.74 -13.70 -13.77
N VAL A 239 5.26 -12.46 -13.90
CA VAL A 239 4.45 -11.28 -14.24
C VAL A 239 3.81 -11.44 -15.62
N ARG A 240 4.59 -11.90 -16.60
CA ARG A 240 4.12 -12.17 -17.96
C ARG A 240 3.09 -13.30 -17.98
N GLU A 241 3.32 -14.37 -17.24
CA GLU A 241 2.42 -15.53 -17.17
C GLU A 241 1.08 -15.21 -16.51
N LEU A 242 1.09 -14.39 -15.46
CA LEU A 242 -0.12 -13.94 -14.77
C LEU A 242 -0.87 -12.81 -15.49
N SER A 243 -0.31 -12.31 -16.59
CA SER A 243 -0.90 -11.28 -17.45
C SER A 243 -1.59 -11.86 -18.70
N VAL A 244 -1.73 -13.18 -18.82
CA VAL A 244 -2.45 -13.82 -19.93
C VAL A 244 -3.89 -13.29 -20.00
N GLY A 245 -4.31 -12.86 -21.19
CA GLY A 245 -5.63 -12.27 -21.42
C GLY A 245 -5.73 -10.77 -21.11
N LYS A 246 -4.65 -10.14 -20.62
CA LYS A 246 -4.56 -8.68 -20.49
C LYS A 246 -3.94 -8.09 -21.77
N PRO A 247 -4.28 -6.84 -22.14
CA PRO A 247 -3.73 -6.16 -23.32
C PRO A 247 -2.31 -5.64 -23.05
N ILE A 248 -1.40 -6.49 -22.57
CA ILE A 248 -0.03 -6.13 -22.23
C ILE A 248 0.92 -6.87 -23.16
N VAL A 249 1.81 -6.13 -23.82
CA VAL A 249 2.85 -6.69 -24.69
C VAL A 249 4.13 -6.87 -23.88
N PHE A 250 4.78 -8.02 -24.08
CA PHE A 250 6.06 -8.34 -23.44
C PHE A 250 7.09 -8.71 -24.51
N GLN A 251 8.28 -8.11 -24.43
CA GLN A 251 9.44 -8.49 -25.24
C GLN A 251 10.37 -9.37 -24.41
N ASP A 252 10.66 -10.58 -24.88
CA ASP A 252 11.60 -11.49 -24.20
C ASP A 252 13.03 -10.93 -24.26
N ARG A 253 13.66 -10.77 -23.09
CA ARG A 253 15.05 -10.32 -22.94
C ARG A 253 16.01 -11.47 -22.60
N GLY A 254 15.49 -12.70 -22.52
CA GLY A 254 16.26 -13.90 -22.28
C GLY A 254 16.72 -14.06 -20.81
N PRO A 255 17.48 -15.13 -20.53
CA PRO A 255 18.04 -15.39 -19.20
C PRO A 255 19.16 -14.41 -18.85
N ILE A 256 19.06 -13.79 -17.66
CA ILE A 256 20.02 -12.81 -17.14
C ILE A 256 20.50 -13.25 -15.75
N ALA A 257 21.82 -13.22 -15.55
CA ALA A 257 22.40 -13.50 -14.24
C ALA A 257 22.18 -12.31 -13.31
N LEU A 258 21.40 -12.52 -12.24
CA LEU A 258 21.12 -11.50 -11.23
C LEU A 258 21.87 -11.81 -9.93
N LYS A 259 22.43 -10.77 -9.29
CA LYS A 259 23.18 -10.93 -8.04
C LYS A 259 22.32 -11.58 -6.95
N GLY A 260 22.76 -12.73 -6.43
CA GLY A 260 22.10 -13.46 -5.36
C GLY A 260 21.11 -14.54 -5.83
N PHE A 261 21.10 -14.85 -7.13
CA PHE A 261 20.36 -15.96 -7.72
C PHE A 261 21.36 -16.94 -8.36
N ASP A 262 21.22 -18.23 -8.07
CA ASP A 262 22.13 -19.27 -8.56
C ASP A 262 21.92 -19.53 -10.07
N ASP A 263 20.66 -19.50 -10.51
CA ASP A 263 20.28 -19.68 -11.90
C ASP A 263 19.95 -18.34 -12.60
N PRO A 264 20.28 -18.19 -13.89
CA PRO A 264 19.85 -17.04 -14.67
C PRO A 264 18.32 -16.89 -14.69
N VAL A 265 17.83 -15.69 -14.41
CA VAL A 265 16.41 -15.38 -14.41
C VAL A 265 16.01 -14.83 -15.78
N ARG A 266 15.01 -15.42 -16.43
CA ARG A 266 14.47 -14.88 -17.67
C ARG A 266 13.64 -13.62 -17.39
N LEU A 267 13.96 -12.53 -18.08
CA LEU A 267 13.27 -11.25 -17.94
C LEU A 267 12.52 -10.89 -19.22
N PHE A 268 11.48 -10.08 -19.05
CA PHE A 268 10.70 -9.51 -20.13
C PHE A 268 10.66 -7.99 -19.97
N GLU A 269 10.62 -7.29 -21.09
CA GLU A 269 10.41 -5.85 -21.12
C GLU A 269 8.98 -5.51 -21.49
N VAL A 270 8.42 -4.50 -20.82
CA VAL A 270 7.16 -3.86 -21.23
C VAL A 270 7.52 -2.60 -22.02
N PRO A 271 7.38 -2.61 -23.37
CA PRO A 271 7.69 -1.45 -24.20
C PRO A 271 6.66 -0.33 -23.99
N LEU A 272 7.07 0.92 -24.21
CA LEU A 272 6.22 2.11 -24.04
C LEU A 272 5.39 2.49 -25.28
N SER A 273 5.55 1.78 -26.39
CA SER A 273 4.96 2.01 -27.72
C SER A 273 3.94 0.91 -28.08
N GLU A 274 2.81 1.13 -28.77
CA GLU A 274 1.86 2.26 -28.89
C GLU A 274 0.52 1.74 -28.33
#